data_AF-A0A2V9DDT1-F1
#
_entry.id   AF-A0A2V9DDT1-F1
#
_cell.length_a   1.000
_cell.length_b   1.000
_cell.length_c   1.000
_cell.angle_alpha   90.00
_cell.angle_beta   90.00
_cell.angle_gamma   90.00
#
_symmetry.space_group_name_H-M   'P 1'
#
loop_
_entity.id
_entity.type
_entity.pdbx_description
1 polymer ?
#
loop_
_entity_poly.entity_id
_entity_poly.type
_entity_poly.pdbx_seq_one_letter_code
_entity_poly.pdbx_strand_id
1 'polypeptide(L)'
;MMQTPNSPGDTSWWDDLIAGLSQKQVPPPPAPQPPPVNQSAWGKSVEQAHVTDDMTVHDVGLSVFGETQSLSDLPQSNEPIDAAREKVAHMIMNGGQLRGSDRPSTHPPIEPPPDALRNPAVRAAYDSSMKAAREAYLSGTDPTQGAIYLNMPTTPDRSNMRYQGGLPQGVPIRTQSGPYHNSFPNRKVPSHTAWVNTYAAEK
;
A
#
# COMPACT_ATOMS: atom_id res chain seq x y z
N MET A 1 -42.38 47.62 76.28
CA MET A 1 -42.56 46.42 75.43
C MET A 1 -41.18 45.81 75.24
N MET A 2 -40.99 44.60 75.77
CA MET A 2 -39.69 43.91 75.84
C MET A 2 -39.26 43.41 74.46
N GLN A 3 -37.98 43.61 74.13
CA GLN A 3 -37.28 42.97 73.02
C GLN A 3 -37.13 41.48 73.30
N THR A 4 -37.38 40.63 72.30
CA THR A 4 -36.97 39.23 72.29
C THR A 4 -35.82 39.04 71.29
N PRO A 5 -34.81 38.20 71.61
CA PRO A 5 -33.53 38.17 70.90
C PRO A 5 -33.52 37.19 69.72
N ASN A 6 -32.58 37.45 68.80
CA ASN A 6 -32.21 36.65 67.64
C ASN A 6 -32.12 35.14 67.91
N SER A 7 -32.84 34.33 67.11
CA SER A 7 -32.46 32.94 66.85
C SER A 7 -31.54 32.90 65.62
N PRO A 8 -30.30 32.37 65.71
CA PRO A 8 -29.44 32.16 64.56
C PRO A 8 -30.00 31.06 63.68
N GLY A 9 -29.94 31.29 62.36
CA GLY A 9 -30.54 30.44 61.34
C GLY A 9 -30.10 28.98 61.40
N ASP A 10 -31.10 28.11 61.31
CA ASP A 10 -31.00 26.69 61.01
C ASP A 10 -30.29 26.49 59.66
N THR A 11 -28.97 26.31 59.68
CA THR A 11 -28.30 25.59 58.59
C THR A 11 -28.73 24.13 58.72
N SER A 12 -29.57 23.70 57.79
CA SER A 12 -30.07 22.33 57.70
C SER A 12 -28.90 21.37 57.56
N TRP A 13 -28.90 20.27 58.31
CA TRP A 13 -27.92 19.19 58.16
C TRP A 13 -27.84 18.63 56.73
N TRP A 14 -28.88 18.87 55.92
CA TRP A 14 -28.88 18.58 54.48
C TRP A 14 -27.94 19.49 53.68
N ASP A 15 -27.81 20.76 54.06
CA ASP A 15 -26.92 21.71 53.37
C ASP A 15 -25.44 21.35 53.63
N ASP A 16 -25.11 20.90 54.84
CA ASP A 16 -23.77 20.39 55.18
C ASP A 16 -23.47 19.06 54.46
N LEU A 17 -24.48 18.21 54.24
CA LEU A 17 -24.31 16.94 53.51
C LEU A 17 -24.05 17.18 52.01
N ILE A 18 -24.77 18.12 51.38
CA ILE A 18 -24.57 18.50 49.99
C ILE A 18 -23.23 19.23 49.80
N ALA A 19 -22.84 20.10 50.75
CA ALA A 19 -21.53 20.73 50.77
C ALA A 19 -20.39 19.71 50.94
N GLY A 20 -20.60 18.67 51.76
CA GLY A 20 -19.64 17.58 51.99
C GLY A 20 -19.47 16.63 50.79
N LEU A 21 -20.52 16.43 49.98
CA LEU A 21 -20.48 15.61 48.77
C LEU A 21 -19.79 16.28 47.58
N SER A 22 -19.53 17.60 47.65
CA SER A 22 -18.67 18.32 46.69
C SER A 22 -17.17 18.07 46.90
N GLN A 23 -16.79 16.99 47.58
CA GLN A 23 -15.43 16.48 47.55
C GLN A 23 -15.06 16.16 46.10
N LYS A 24 -14.34 17.11 45.49
CA LYS A 24 -13.56 17.03 44.24
C LYS A 24 -13.59 15.63 43.64
N GLN A 25 -14.50 15.42 42.68
CA GLN A 25 -14.30 14.35 41.70
C GLN A 25 -12.95 14.61 41.05
N VAL A 26 -11.93 13.85 41.46
CA VAL A 26 -10.66 13.81 40.76
C VAL A 26 -11.01 13.35 39.35
N PRO A 27 -10.65 14.10 38.29
CA PRO A 27 -10.91 13.65 36.93
C PRO A 27 -10.31 12.25 36.78
N PRO A 28 -11.01 11.32 36.12
CA PRO A 28 -10.48 9.97 35.92
C PRO A 28 -9.08 10.09 35.32
N PRO A 29 -8.12 9.26 35.78
CA PRO A 29 -6.77 9.31 35.24
C PRO A 29 -6.83 9.20 33.72
N PRO A 30 -6.05 10.01 32.98
CA PRO A 30 -6.04 9.95 31.53
C PRO A 30 -5.82 8.50 31.10
N ALA A 31 -6.61 8.06 30.13
CA ALA A 31 -6.52 6.69 29.62
C ALA A 31 -5.05 6.39 29.27
N PRO A 32 -4.53 5.21 29.64
CA PRO A 32 -3.17 4.83 29.27
C PRO A 32 -3.00 5.01 27.76
N GLN A 33 -1.95 5.69 27.35
CA GLN A 33 -1.65 5.75 25.92
C GLN A 33 -1.42 4.32 25.43
N PRO A 34 -2.04 3.91 24.31
CA PRO A 34 -1.78 2.60 23.75
C PRO A 34 -0.28 2.46 23.46
N PRO A 35 0.29 1.25 23.63
CA PRO A 35 1.69 1.04 23.33
C PRO A 35 1.97 1.39 21.86
N PRO A 36 3.18 1.90 21.55
CA PRO A 36 3.56 2.18 20.18
C PRO A 36 3.45 0.89 19.34
N VAL A 37 2.81 1.00 18.17
CA VAL A 37 2.69 -0.13 17.24
C VAL A 37 4.08 -0.51 16.73
N ASN A 38 4.43 -1.79 16.83
CA ASN A 38 5.61 -2.32 16.17
C ASN A 38 5.36 -2.37 14.65
N GLN A 39 5.84 -1.34 13.94
CA GLN A 39 5.68 -1.18 12.49
C GLN A 39 6.22 -2.37 11.69
N SER A 40 7.30 -3.01 12.16
CA SER A 40 7.87 -4.18 11.48
C SER A 40 6.98 -5.42 11.62
N ALA A 41 6.47 -5.68 12.83
CA ALA A 41 5.57 -6.78 13.08
C ALA A 41 4.23 -6.58 12.34
N TRP A 42 3.72 -5.35 12.31
CA TRP A 42 2.54 -4.99 11.56
C TRP A 42 2.73 -5.22 10.05
N GLY A 43 3.85 -4.76 9.48
CA GLY A 43 4.16 -4.98 8.06
C GLY A 43 4.18 -6.46 7.68
N LYS A 44 4.87 -7.29 8.47
CA LYS A 44 4.90 -8.75 8.27
C LYS A 44 3.52 -9.39 8.38
N SER A 45 2.65 -8.88 9.26
CA SER A 45 1.28 -9.36 9.38
C SER A 45 0.47 -9.10 8.12
N VAL A 46 0.61 -7.92 7.50
CA VAL A 46 -0.08 -7.58 6.24
C VAL A 46 0.45 -8.41 5.09
N GLU A 47 1.75 -8.68 5.05
CA GLU A 47 2.37 -9.52 4.01
C GLU A 47 1.80 -10.95 3.97
N GLN A 48 1.30 -11.48 5.08
CA GLN A 48 0.66 -12.80 5.15
C GLN A 48 -0.84 -12.77 4.81
N ALA A 49 -1.42 -11.59 4.57
CA ALA A 49 -2.83 -11.49 4.20
C ALA A 49 -3.05 -12.07 2.79
N HIS A 50 -4.18 -12.75 2.61
CA HIS A 50 -4.55 -13.33 1.33
C HIS A 50 -5.20 -12.26 0.45
N VAL A 51 -4.70 -12.14 -0.78
CA VAL A 51 -5.34 -11.39 -1.87
C VAL A 51 -6.37 -12.27 -2.57
N THR A 52 -6.02 -13.55 -2.77
CA THR A 52 -6.87 -14.66 -3.22
C THR A 52 -6.49 -15.92 -2.45
N ASP A 53 -7.23 -17.01 -2.61
CA ASP A 53 -6.95 -18.28 -1.92
C ASP A 53 -5.51 -18.78 -2.15
N ASP A 54 -4.95 -18.57 -3.35
CA ASP A 54 -3.59 -19.03 -3.72
C ASP A 54 -2.52 -17.91 -3.78
N MET A 55 -2.81 -16.70 -3.28
CA MET A 55 -1.88 -15.57 -3.41
C MET A 55 -1.94 -14.63 -2.21
N THR A 56 -0.79 -14.43 -1.58
CA THR A 56 -0.62 -13.49 -0.46
C THR A 56 -0.11 -12.12 -0.93
N VAL A 57 -0.18 -11.12 -0.05
CA VAL A 57 0.45 -9.81 -0.28
C VAL A 57 1.97 -9.95 -0.48
N HIS A 58 2.60 -10.87 0.23
CA HIS A 58 4.02 -11.19 0.06
C HIS A 58 4.33 -11.71 -1.36
N ASP A 59 3.51 -12.63 -1.89
CA ASP A 59 3.67 -13.15 -3.25
C ASP A 59 3.54 -12.04 -4.31
N VAL A 60 2.61 -11.11 -4.09
CA VAL A 60 2.49 -9.91 -4.93
C VAL A 60 3.79 -9.10 -4.87
N GLY A 61 4.32 -8.85 -3.67
CA GLY A 61 5.58 -8.13 -3.48
C GLY A 61 6.76 -8.79 -4.20
N LEU A 62 6.86 -10.11 -4.14
CA LEU A 62 7.93 -10.87 -4.83
C LEU A 62 7.78 -10.81 -6.34
N SER A 63 6.54 -10.86 -6.84
CA SER A 63 6.25 -10.71 -8.27
C SER A 63 6.61 -9.30 -8.76
N VAL A 64 6.24 -8.25 -8.01
CA VAL A 64 6.61 -6.84 -8.29
C VAL A 64 8.13 -6.67 -8.31
N PHE A 65 8.83 -7.28 -7.34
CA PHE A 65 10.29 -7.28 -7.29
C PHE A 65 10.87 -7.93 -8.54
N GLY A 66 10.43 -9.14 -8.89
CA GLY A 66 10.90 -9.85 -10.08
C GLY A 66 10.70 -9.07 -11.39
N GLU A 67 9.57 -8.37 -11.53
CA GLU A 67 9.27 -7.54 -12.70
C GLU A 67 10.11 -6.25 -12.77
N THR A 68 10.44 -5.64 -11.62
CA THR A 68 10.95 -4.26 -11.58
C THR A 68 12.31 -4.08 -10.91
N GLN A 69 12.96 -5.17 -10.45
CA GLN A 69 14.22 -5.09 -9.69
C GLN A 69 15.36 -4.42 -10.46
N SER A 70 15.34 -4.47 -11.80
CA SER A 70 16.37 -3.85 -12.63
C SER A 70 16.13 -2.35 -12.86
N LEU A 71 14.95 -1.84 -12.46
CA LEU A 71 14.53 -0.47 -12.70
C LEU A 71 14.89 0.47 -11.55
N SER A 72 15.39 1.64 -11.90
CA SER A 72 15.65 2.74 -10.97
C SER A 72 15.27 4.09 -11.57
N ASP A 73 15.10 5.10 -10.72
CA ASP A 73 14.75 6.45 -11.15
C ASP A 73 15.80 7.06 -12.09
N LEU A 74 15.31 7.83 -13.05
CA LEU A 74 16.05 8.82 -13.81
C LEU A 74 15.62 10.24 -13.41
N PRO A 75 16.47 11.27 -13.57
CA PRO A 75 16.10 12.66 -13.29
C PRO A 75 14.83 13.13 -14.01
N GLN A 76 14.56 12.58 -15.19
CA GLN A 76 13.41 12.91 -16.03
C GLN A 76 12.20 11.97 -15.85
N SER A 77 12.20 11.09 -14.85
CA SER A 77 11.06 10.20 -14.56
C SER A 77 9.84 11.05 -14.24
N ASN A 78 8.68 10.72 -14.82
CA ASN A 78 7.44 11.43 -14.54
C ASN A 78 6.92 11.18 -13.11
N GLU A 79 7.36 10.10 -12.47
CA GLU A 79 7.05 9.72 -11.10
C GLU A 79 8.12 8.73 -10.58
N PRO A 80 8.30 8.60 -9.24
CA PRO A 80 9.27 7.66 -8.68
C PRO A 80 8.91 6.20 -8.98
N ILE A 81 9.93 5.34 -9.08
CA ILE A 81 9.79 3.91 -9.33
C ILE A 81 8.90 3.21 -8.29
N ASP A 82 8.88 3.71 -7.05
CA ASP A 82 8.00 3.21 -5.99
C ASP A 82 6.51 3.31 -6.37
N ALA A 83 6.10 4.42 -7.01
CA ALA A 83 4.72 4.60 -7.47
C ALA A 83 4.38 3.67 -8.65
N ALA A 84 5.35 3.38 -9.53
CA ALA A 84 5.18 2.38 -10.57
C ALA A 84 5.04 0.97 -10.00
N ARG A 85 5.82 0.62 -8.97
CA ARG A 85 5.72 -0.67 -8.27
C ARG A 85 4.36 -0.86 -7.62
N GLU A 86 3.80 0.18 -7.01
CA GLU A 86 2.43 0.13 -6.45
C GLU A 86 1.37 -0.13 -7.54
N LYS A 87 1.50 0.52 -8.71
CA LYS A 87 0.62 0.25 -9.86
C LYS A 87 0.76 -1.18 -10.38
N VAL A 88 1.99 -1.73 -10.42
CA VAL A 88 2.22 -3.14 -10.77
C VAL A 88 1.59 -4.07 -9.72
N ALA A 89 1.68 -3.73 -8.43
CA ALA A 89 1.03 -4.50 -7.36
C ALA A 89 -0.50 -4.54 -7.53
N HIS A 90 -1.14 -3.38 -7.74
CA HIS A 90 -2.57 -3.32 -8.05
C HIS A 90 -2.93 -4.17 -9.27
N MET A 91 -2.14 -4.08 -10.34
CA MET A 91 -2.38 -4.87 -11.56
C MET A 91 -2.31 -6.38 -11.33
N ILE A 92 -1.36 -6.86 -10.52
CA ILE A 92 -1.25 -8.28 -10.14
C ILE A 92 -2.46 -8.70 -9.30
N MET A 93 -2.84 -7.89 -8.29
CA MET A 93 -3.99 -8.16 -7.44
C MET A 93 -5.29 -8.23 -8.24
N ASN A 94 -5.52 -7.26 -9.13
CA ASN A 94 -6.66 -7.23 -10.04
C ASN A 94 -6.73 -8.48 -10.92
N GLY A 95 -5.58 -8.89 -11.49
CA GLY A 95 -5.48 -10.10 -12.30
C GLY A 95 -5.85 -11.35 -11.50
N GLY A 96 -5.33 -11.48 -10.28
CA GLY A 96 -5.66 -12.58 -9.37
C GLY A 96 -7.13 -12.60 -8.98
N GLN A 97 -7.71 -11.46 -8.60
CA GLN A 97 -9.12 -11.37 -8.21
C GLN A 97 -10.07 -11.65 -9.39
N LEU A 98 -9.70 -11.22 -10.60
CA LEU A 98 -10.55 -11.38 -11.78
C LEU A 98 -10.46 -12.78 -12.40
N ARG A 99 -9.27 -13.40 -12.40
CA ARG A 99 -9.00 -14.64 -13.16
C ARG A 99 -8.39 -15.77 -12.33
N GLY A 100 -8.11 -15.56 -11.04
CA GLY A 100 -7.47 -16.56 -10.19
C GLY A 100 -6.15 -17.06 -10.77
N SER A 101 -6.03 -18.37 -10.93
CA SER A 101 -4.86 -19.02 -11.54
C SER A 101 -4.63 -18.67 -13.02
N ASP A 102 -5.67 -18.22 -13.73
CA ASP A 102 -5.60 -17.83 -15.15
C ASP A 102 -5.23 -16.35 -15.34
N ARG A 103 -4.74 -15.69 -14.28
CA ARG A 103 -4.25 -14.31 -14.37
C ARG A 103 -3.10 -14.19 -15.38
N PRO A 104 -2.94 -13.03 -16.04
CA PRO A 104 -1.79 -12.79 -16.89
C PRO A 104 -0.48 -13.09 -16.17
N SER A 105 0.42 -13.77 -16.88
CA SER A 105 1.69 -14.21 -16.31
C SER A 105 2.56 -13.02 -15.93
N THR A 106 3.01 -13.02 -14.69
CA THR A 106 4.07 -12.15 -14.17
C THR A 106 5.24 -13.01 -13.72
N HIS A 107 6.34 -12.35 -13.34
CA HIS A 107 7.45 -13.01 -12.68
C HIS A 107 6.92 -13.83 -11.49
N PRO A 108 7.34 -15.09 -11.33
CA PRO A 108 6.92 -15.92 -10.21
C PRO A 108 7.36 -15.31 -8.87
N PRO A 109 6.61 -15.54 -7.78
CA PRO A 109 6.94 -15.04 -6.45
C PRO A 109 8.10 -15.84 -5.86
N ILE A 110 9.34 -15.45 -6.19
CA ILE A 110 10.55 -16.13 -5.76
C ILE A 110 11.33 -15.20 -4.84
N GLU A 111 11.60 -15.66 -3.63
CA GLU A 111 12.50 -14.96 -2.70
C GLU A 111 13.90 -14.85 -3.28
N PRO A 112 14.50 -13.64 -3.35
CA PRO A 112 15.90 -13.50 -3.71
C PRO A 112 16.79 -14.24 -2.70
N PRO A 113 17.88 -14.89 -3.16
CA PRO A 113 18.79 -15.55 -2.25
C PRO A 113 19.45 -14.53 -1.30
N PRO A 114 19.79 -14.91 -0.05
CA PRO A 114 20.36 -13.99 0.93
C PRO A 114 21.59 -13.22 0.45
N ASP A 115 22.43 -13.84 -0.39
CA ASP A 115 23.61 -13.20 -0.97
C ASP A 115 23.25 -12.07 -1.95
N ALA A 116 22.13 -12.18 -2.68
CA ALA A 116 21.67 -11.12 -3.57
C ALA A 116 21.21 -9.88 -2.77
N LEU A 117 20.57 -10.09 -1.62
CA LEU A 117 20.12 -9.01 -0.73
C LEU A 117 21.28 -8.28 -0.02
N ARG A 118 22.53 -8.74 -0.15
CA ARG A 118 23.70 -7.97 0.28
C ARG A 118 24.01 -6.79 -0.63
N ASN A 119 23.53 -6.81 -1.88
CA ASN A 119 23.62 -5.68 -2.79
C ASN A 119 22.59 -4.60 -2.37
N PRO A 120 23.00 -3.36 -2.03
CA PRO A 120 22.08 -2.31 -1.59
C PRO A 120 20.98 -1.97 -2.60
N ALA A 121 21.27 -2.03 -3.90
CA ALA A 121 20.28 -1.73 -4.94
C ALA A 121 19.21 -2.84 -5.02
N VAL A 122 19.63 -4.10 -4.94
CA VAL A 122 18.72 -5.25 -4.90
C VAL A 122 17.86 -5.21 -3.64
N ARG A 123 18.48 -4.92 -2.49
CA ARG A 123 17.79 -4.76 -1.21
C ARG A 123 16.74 -3.65 -1.26
N ALA A 124 17.11 -2.48 -1.78
CA ALA A 124 16.20 -1.34 -1.91
C ALA A 124 15.02 -1.67 -2.84
N ALA A 125 15.27 -2.35 -3.96
CA ALA A 125 14.21 -2.78 -4.86
C ALA A 125 13.27 -3.80 -4.19
N TYR A 126 13.80 -4.75 -3.42
CA TYR A 126 13.03 -5.72 -2.65
C TYR A 126 12.15 -5.03 -1.61
N ASP A 127 12.74 -4.20 -0.74
CA ASP A 127 12.02 -3.51 0.34
C ASP A 127 10.94 -2.56 -0.23
N SER A 128 11.24 -1.85 -1.33
CA SER A 128 10.27 -1.01 -2.06
C SER A 128 9.13 -1.84 -2.66
N SER A 129 9.40 -3.02 -3.20
CA SER A 129 8.37 -3.91 -3.77
C SER A 129 7.46 -4.51 -2.70
N MET A 130 8.02 -4.92 -1.56
CA MET A 130 7.22 -5.36 -0.40
C MET A 130 6.35 -4.23 0.16
N LYS A 131 6.88 -3.01 0.19
CA LYS A 131 6.12 -1.82 0.57
C LYS A 131 4.98 -1.56 -0.42
N ALA A 132 5.26 -1.54 -1.72
CA ALA A 132 4.27 -1.32 -2.76
C ALA A 132 3.11 -2.33 -2.71
N ALA A 133 3.39 -3.61 -2.47
CA ALA A 133 2.34 -4.62 -2.32
C ALA A 133 1.46 -4.38 -1.09
N ARG A 134 2.05 -4.00 0.05
CA ARG A 134 1.28 -3.64 1.26
C ARG A 134 0.43 -2.40 1.05
N GLU A 135 0.99 -1.36 0.42
CA GLU A 135 0.27 -0.13 0.13
C GLU A 135 -0.90 -0.38 -0.83
N ALA A 136 -0.68 -1.14 -1.90
CA ALA A 136 -1.75 -1.52 -2.82
C ALA A 136 -2.85 -2.34 -2.14
N TYR A 137 -2.50 -3.30 -1.27
CA TYR A 137 -3.48 -4.11 -0.53
C TYR A 137 -4.35 -3.28 0.41
N LEU A 138 -3.74 -2.31 1.09
CA LEU A 138 -4.42 -1.48 2.09
C LEU A 138 -5.11 -0.25 1.48
N SER A 139 -4.82 0.05 0.21
CA SER A 139 -5.34 1.22 -0.48
C SER A 139 -6.84 1.11 -0.72
N GLY A 140 -7.57 2.19 -0.42
CA GLY A 140 -8.98 2.33 -0.78
C GLY A 140 -9.21 2.70 -2.25
N THR A 141 -8.14 2.89 -3.03
CA THR A 141 -8.20 3.33 -4.43
C THR A 141 -7.24 2.54 -5.29
N ASP A 142 -7.68 2.14 -6.49
CA ASP A 142 -6.81 1.53 -7.50
C ASP A 142 -6.46 2.56 -8.60
N PRO A 143 -5.21 3.06 -8.66
CA PRO A 143 -4.77 4.01 -9.68
C PRO A 143 -4.73 3.41 -11.09
N THR A 144 -4.80 2.09 -11.22
CA THR A 144 -4.80 1.38 -12.51
C THR A 144 -6.21 1.14 -13.06
N GLN A 145 -7.25 1.44 -12.29
CA GLN A 145 -8.66 1.27 -12.69
C GLN A 145 -8.97 -0.15 -13.21
N GLY A 146 -8.50 -1.18 -12.51
CA GLY A 146 -8.73 -2.58 -12.86
C GLY A 146 -7.81 -3.08 -13.98
N ALA A 147 -6.61 -2.53 -14.13
CA ALA A 147 -5.64 -3.07 -15.09
C ALA A 147 -5.21 -4.48 -14.67
N ILE A 148 -4.98 -5.38 -15.65
CA ILE A 148 -4.49 -6.75 -15.39
C ILE A 148 -3.28 -7.15 -16.23
N TYR A 149 -2.91 -6.34 -17.22
CA TYR A 149 -1.75 -6.63 -18.08
C TYR A 149 -0.64 -5.61 -17.85
N LEU A 150 0.60 -6.07 -18.04
CA LEU A 150 1.83 -5.29 -17.94
C LEU A 150 2.56 -5.28 -19.27
N ASN A 151 3.13 -4.13 -19.65
CA ASN A 151 4.16 -4.06 -20.68
C ASN A 151 5.25 -3.07 -20.25
N MET A 152 6.50 -3.37 -20.58
CA MET A 152 7.63 -2.49 -20.29
C MET A 152 8.35 -2.02 -21.55
N PRO A 153 7.78 -1.05 -22.31
CA PRO A 153 8.35 -0.63 -23.58
C PRO A 153 9.59 0.26 -23.39
N THR A 154 10.42 0.34 -24.43
CA THR A 154 11.61 1.19 -24.46
C THR A 154 11.32 2.63 -24.92
N THR A 155 10.07 2.91 -25.29
CA THR A 155 9.60 4.21 -25.80
C THR A 155 8.34 4.65 -25.04
N PRO A 156 8.02 5.96 -24.99
CA PRO A 156 6.84 6.48 -24.30
C PRO A 156 5.51 6.16 -24.99
N ASP A 157 5.42 5.12 -25.82
CA ASP A 157 4.20 4.80 -26.55
C ASP A 157 3.02 4.52 -25.59
N ARG A 158 1.89 5.18 -25.87
CA ARG A 158 0.63 5.08 -25.13
C ARG A 158 -0.47 4.40 -25.96
N SER A 159 -0.09 3.75 -27.06
CA SER A 159 -1.02 2.98 -27.87
C SER A 159 -1.64 1.83 -27.06
N ASN A 160 -2.82 1.39 -27.50
CA ASN A 160 -3.46 0.20 -26.93
C ASN A 160 -2.56 -1.02 -27.15
N MET A 161 -2.46 -1.89 -26.15
CA MET A 161 -1.74 -3.14 -26.28
C MET A 161 -2.46 -4.02 -27.30
N ARG A 162 -1.73 -4.46 -28.32
CA ARG A 162 -2.23 -5.40 -29.33
C ARG A 162 -1.43 -6.70 -29.23
N TYR A 163 -2.12 -7.82 -29.35
CA TYR A 163 -1.52 -9.13 -29.42
C TYR A 163 -2.29 -10.02 -30.39
N GLN A 164 -1.62 -11.08 -30.85
CA GLN A 164 -2.21 -12.02 -31.79
C GLN A 164 -3.44 -12.70 -31.18
N GLY A 165 -4.58 -12.61 -31.86
CA GLY A 165 -5.85 -13.15 -31.38
C GLY A 165 -6.61 -12.25 -30.41
N GLY A 166 -6.10 -11.07 -30.07
CA GLY A 166 -6.80 -10.08 -29.25
C GLY A 166 -7.79 -9.22 -30.04
N LEU A 167 -8.42 -8.28 -29.34
CA LEU A 167 -9.39 -7.34 -29.93
C LEU A 167 -8.76 -6.45 -31.03
N PRO A 168 -9.46 -6.16 -32.14
CA PRO A 168 -8.94 -5.29 -33.22
C PRO A 168 -8.49 -3.90 -32.74
N GLN A 169 -9.23 -3.35 -31.77
CA GLN A 169 -8.93 -2.07 -31.12
C GLN A 169 -7.76 -2.14 -30.12
N GLY A 170 -7.35 -3.35 -29.72
CA GLY A 170 -6.41 -3.59 -28.64
C GLY A 170 -7.00 -3.29 -27.25
N VAL A 171 -6.21 -3.58 -26.22
CA VAL A 171 -6.55 -3.34 -24.82
C VAL A 171 -6.07 -1.95 -24.42
N PRO A 172 -6.92 -1.09 -23.82
CA PRO A 172 -6.56 0.28 -23.50
C PRO A 172 -5.52 0.36 -22.37
N ILE A 173 -4.55 1.25 -22.55
CA ILE A 173 -3.61 1.62 -21.51
C ILE A 173 -4.34 2.30 -20.34
N ARG A 174 -3.88 2.01 -19.13
CA ARG A 174 -4.41 2.59 -17.88
C ARG A 174 -3.42 3.51 -17.21
N THR A 175 -2.17 3.06 -17.09
CA THR A 175 -1.09 3.87 -16.55
C THR A 175 0.16 3.79 -17.42
N GLN A 176 0.98 4.83 -17.35
CA GLN A 176 2.32 4.87 -17.91
C GLN A 176 3.24 5.58 -16.92
N SER A 177 4.30 4.90 -16.52
CA SER A 177 5.29 5.37 -15.55
C SER A 177 6.69 5.34 -16.16
N GLY A 178 7.51 6.34 -15.88
CA GLY A 178 8.89 6.42 -16.36
C GLY A 178 9.24 7.71 -17.09
N PRO A 179 10.34 7.74 -17.86
CA PRO A 179 11.23 6.62 -18.11
C PRO A 179 12.07 6.28 -16.88
N TYR A 180 12.42 5.00 -16.72
CA TYR A 180 13.33 4.48 -15.71
C TYR A 180 14.63 3.97 -16.34
N HIS A 181 15.69 3.98 -15.54
CA HIS A 181 16.93 3.32 -15.90
C HIS A 181 16.79 1.82 -15.72
N ASN A 182 17.07 1.03 -16.76
CA ASN A 182 17.11 -0.42 -16.69
C ASN A 182 18.56 -0.92 -16.66
N SER A 183 18.97 -1.46 -15.53
CA SER A 183 20.32 -2.03 -15.33
C SER A 183 20.52 -3.38 -16.01
N PHE A 184 19.45 -4.04 -16.46
CA PHE A 184 19.50 -5.35 -17.12
C PHE A 184 18.69 -5.35 -18.44
N PRO A 185 19.25 -4.79 -19.52
CA PRO A 185 18.66 -4.93 -20.85
C PRO A 185 18.57 -6.40 -21.25
N ASN A 186 17.39 -6.82 -21.70
CA ASN A 186 17.17 -8.19 -22.17
C ASN A 186 16.35 -8.18 -23.46
N ARG A 187 16.03 -9.34 -24.03
CA ARG A 187 15.27 -9.41 -25.30
C ARG A 187 13.90 -8.74 -25.24
N LYS A 188 13.26 -8.67 -24.07
CA LYS A 188 11.96 -8.02 -23.87
C LYS A 188 12.09 -6.51 -23.67
N VAL A 189 13.15 -6.07 -23.00
CA VAL A 189 13.46 -4.66 -22.76
C VAL A 189 14.93 -4.39 -23.16
N PRO A 190 15.25 -4.28 -24.46
CA PRO A 190 16.63 -4.20 -24.96
C PRO A 190 17.20 -2.78 -24.86
N SER A 191 16.88 -2.06 -23.79
CA SER A 191 17.30 -0.67 -23.57
C SER A 191 17.57 -0.44 -22.09
N HIS A 192 18.48 0.49 -21.82
CA HIS A 192 18.69 1.08 -20.50
C HIS A 192 17.61 2.09 -20.11
N THR A 193 16.62 2.29 -20.97
CA THR A 193 15.44 3.11 -20.74
C THR A 193 14.20 2.26 -20.89
N ALA A 194 13.36 2.25 -19.85
CA ALA A 194 12.12 1.49 -19.84
C ALA A 194 10.98 2.35 -19.29
N TRP A 195 9.78 2.13 -19.80
CA TRP A 195 8.53 2.63 -19.23
C TRP A 195 7.78 1.45 -18.62
N VAL A 196 6.88 1.70 -17.69
CA VAL A 196 6.02 0.69 -17.07
C VAL A 196 4.58 1.06 -17.39
N ASN A 197 3.94 0.27 -18.27
CA ASN A 197 2.58 0.49 -18.70
C ASN A 197 1.66 -0.62 -18.16
N THR A 198 0.51 -0.23 -17.61
CA THR A 198 -0.55 -1.18 -17.25
C THR A 198 -1.73 -1.05 -18.23
N TYR A 199 -2.44 -2.14 -18.51
CA TYR A 199 -3.58 -2.16 -19.44
C TYR A 199 -4.79 -2.86 -18.83
N ALA A 200 -5.98 -2.42 -19.25
CA ALA A 200 -7.27 -2.94 -18.78
C ALA A 200 -7.43 -4.45 -18.98
N ALA A 201 -8.44 -5.07 -18.39
CA ALA A 201 -8.90 -6.38 -18.84
C ALA A 201 -9.52 -6.31 -20.25
N GLU A 202 -9.38 -7.38 -21.03
CA GLU A 202 -10.27 -7.61 -22.16
C GLU A 202 -11.71 -7.76 -21.64
N LYS A 203 -12.65 -7.09 -22.30
CA LYS A 203 -14.08 -7.23 -22.03
C LYS A 203 -14.65 -8.41 -22.80
#